data_AF-A0A165T2D0-F1
#
_entry.id   AF-A0A165T2D0-F1
#
_cell.length_a   1.000
_cell.length_b   1.000
_cell.length_c   1.000
_cell.angle_alpha   90.00
_cell.angle_beta   90.00
_cell.angle_gamma   90.00
#
_symmetry.space_group_name_H-M   'P 1'
#
loop_
_entity.id
_entity.type
_entity.pdbx_description
1 polymer ?
#
loop_
_entity_poly.entity_id
_entity_poly.type
_entity_poly.pdbx_seq_one_letter_code
_entity_poly.pdbx_strand_id
1 'polypeptide(L)'
;MSQSVLSIVRTARTLGVIHADIRSPNIMFRRSDLSAVLIDFGYTILRGADMSDATWASKVRSWSSMWGTRLLLKDTLMHDPTPVAYSERKMMPSPLTGWKAYNELRETMNPSRRDKYWIRTQLHGPAWILVKDDDRTVHQWHMRQWEIKPGARLVEDDDI
;
A
#
# COMPACT_ATOMS: atom_id res chain seq x y z
N MET A 1 9.23 19.29 -3.50
CA MET A 1 9.26 18.22 -2.48
C MET A 1 9.41 16.82 -3.10
N SER A 2 8.57 16.45 -4.08
CA SER A 2 8.69 15.16 -4.79
C SER A 2 10.03 14.98 -5.51
N GLN A 3 10.58 16.03 -6.14
CA GLN A 3 11.86 15.96 -6.85
C GLN A 3 13.07 15.65 -5.96
N SER A 4 13.17 16.24 -4.76
CA SER A 4 14.30 15.99 -3.86
C SER A 4 14.29 14.56 -3.33
N VAL A 5 13.11 14.04 -2.96
CA VAL A 5 12.97 12.63 -2.53
C VAL A 5 13.29 11.66 -3.69
N LEU A 6 12.79 11.92 -4.89
CA LEU A 6 13.11 11.11 -6.07
C LEU A 6 14.61 11.11 -6.39
N SER A 7 15.28 12.26 -6.23
CA SER A 7 16.72 12.36 -6.38
C SER A 7 17.46 11.48 -5.37
N ILE A 8 17.08 11.55 -4.09
CA ILE A 8 17.71 10.74 -3.03
C ILE A 8 17.51 9.25 -3.30
N VAL A 9 16.31 8.85 -3.71
CA VAL A 9 16.01 7.45 -4.05
C VAL A 9 16.85 6.97 -5.23
N ARG A 10 17.05 7.82 -6.25
CA ARG A 10 17.95 7.50 -7.39
C ARG A 10 19.40 7.37 -6.93
N THR A 11 19.89 8.30 -6.12
CA THR A 11 21.26 8.28 -5.58
C THR A 11 21.49 7.05 -4.70
N ALA A 12 20.57 6.70 -3.81
CA ALA A 12 20.66 5.51 -2.97
C ALA A 12 20.83 4.24 -3.82
N ARG A 13 20.05 4.11 -4.90
CA ARG A 13 20.15 2.97 -5.83
C ARG A 13 21.51 2.88 -6.52
N THR A 14 22.10 4.01 -6.90
CA THR A 14 23.47 4.05 -7.47
C THR A 14 24.53 3.63 -6.46
N LEU A 15 24.27 3.84 -5.16
CA LEU A 15 25.13 3.41 -4.06
C LEU A 15 24.86 1.97 -3.61
N GLY A 16 24.02 1.23 -4.33
CA GLY A 16 23.70 -0.15 -3.97
C GLY A 16 22.70 -0.30 -2.82
N VAL A 17 21.89 0.73 -2.53
CA VAL A 17 20.91 0.74 -1.44
C VAL A 17 19.50 0.93 -1.99
N ILE A 18 18.57 0.08 -1.55
CA ILE A 18 17.14 0.30 -1.71
C ILE A 18 16.56 0.55 -0.32
N HIS A 19 15.99 1.74 -0.12
CA HIS A 19 15.23 2.05 1.08
C HIS A 19 13.81 1.52 0.93
N ALA A 20 13.41 0.57 1.77
CA ALA A 20 12.16 -0.14 1.60
C ALA A 20 10.95 0.58 2.22
N ASP A 21 11.19 1.42 3.23
CA ASP A 21 10.13 2.13 3.96
C ASP A 21 10.13 3.65 3.66
N ILE A 22 9.93 4.02 2.39
CA ILE A 22 9.86 5.45 1.99
C ILE A 22 8.45 5.97 2.26
N ARG A 23 8.27 6.61 3.41
CA ARG A 23 7.00 7.22 3.86
C ARG A 23 7.27 8.52 4.62
N SER A 24 6.24 9.36 4.78
CA SER A 24 6.39 10.70 5.38
C SER A 24 7.13 10.71 6.74
N PRO A 25 6.90 9.77 7.67
CA PRO A 25 7.64 9.74 8.94
C PRO A 25 9.16 9.56 8.79
N ASN A 26 9.59 8.94 7.68
CA ASN A 26 10.98 8.61 7.41
C ASN A 26 11.66 9.65 6.50
N ILE A 27 11.03 10.80 6.30
CA ILE A 27 11.55 11.92 5.51
C ILE A 27 11.64 13.15 6.41
N MET A 28 12.87 13.61 6.64
CA MET A 28 13.14 14.87 7.32
C MET A 28 13.57 15.95 6.32
N PHE A 29 13.48 17.21 6.72
CA PHE A 29 14.03 18.33 5.96
C PHE A 29 15.09 19.05 6.78
N ARG A 30 16.24 19.33 6.17
CA ARG A 30 17.26 20.16 6.81
C ARG A 30 16.74 21.59 6.94
N ARG A 31 16.94 22.24 8.09
CA ARG A 31 16.47 23.60 8.33
C ARG A 31 17.14 24.65 7.43
N SER A 32 18.38 24.41 7.01
CA SER A 32 19.19 25.39 6.26
C SER A 32 18.77 25.56 4.81
N ASP A 33 18.44 24.46 4.12
CA ASP A 33 18.21 24.43 2.67
C ASP A 33 16.94 23.69 2.27
N LEU A 34 16.18 23.19 3.25
CA LEU A 34 14.98 22.36 3.05
C LEU A 34 15.24 21.14 2.15
N SER A 35 16.50 20.67 2.10
CA SER A 35 16.81 19.42 1.42
C SER A 35 16.19 18.26 2.19
N ALA A 36 15.56 17.34 1.45
CA ALA A 36 15.00 16.14 2.04
C ALA A 36 16.13 15.21 2.51
N VAL A 37 15.88 14.44 3.56
CA VAL A 37 16.77 13.43 4.11
C VAL A 37 15.93 12.20 4.41
N LEU A 38 16.31 11.05 3.83
CA LEU A 38 15.75 9.76 4.23
C LEU A 38 16.41 9.32 5.54
N ILE A 39 15.60 8.90 6.49
CA ILE A 39 16.02 8.33 7.77
C ILE A 39 15.38 6.96 7.95
N ASP A 40 15.83 6.22 8.97
CA ASP A 40 15.33 4.87 9.28
C ASP A 40 15.59 3.83 8.17
N PHE A 41 16.85 3.39 8.11
CA PHE A 41 17.30 2.34 7.20
C PHE A 41 17.04 0.93 7.73
N GLY A 42 16.20 0.77 8.77
CA GLY A 42 15.90 -0.52 9.41
C GLY A 42 15.27 -1.55 8.46
N TYR A 43 14.61 -1.07 7.41
CA TYR A 43 14.16 -1.90 6.30
C TYR A 43 14.83 -1.43 5.00
N THR A 44 15.97 -2.05 4.67
CA THR A 44 16.75 -1.76 3.47
C THR A 44 17.27 -3.02 2.81
N ILE A 45 17.49 -2.94 1.51
CA ILE A 45 18.14 -3.99 0.73
C ILE A 45 19.45 -3.45 0.19
N LEU A 46 20.51 -4.20 0.48
CA LEU A 46 21.85 -3.90 0.00
C LEU A 46 22.17 -4.73 -1.24
N ARG A 47 22.95 -4.13 -2.13
CA ARG A 47 23.61 -4.83 -3.22
C ARG A 47 24.67 -5.75 -2.63
N GLY A 48 24.65 -7.03 -3.02
CA GLY A 48 25.69 -7.98 -2.62
C GLY A 48 27.02 -7.64 -3.31
N ALA A 49 28.14 -7.93 -2.65
CA ALA A 49 29.48 -7.61 -3.16
C ALA A 49 29.74 -8.18 -4.56
N ASP A 50 29.28 -9.42 -4.80
CA ASP A 50 29.48 -10.13 -6.08
C ASP A 50 28.30 -9.97 -7.05
N MET A 51 27.34 -9.08 -6.73
CA MET A 51 26.17 -8.89 -7.56
C MET A 51 26.51 -8.05 -8.78
N SER A 52 26.31 -8.61 -9.98
CA SER A 52 26.49 -7.89 -11.24
C SER A 52 25.55 -6.68 -11.36
N ASP A 53 25.93 -5.69 -12.16
CA ASP A 53 25.08 -4.53 -12.44
C ASP A 53 23.74 -4.93 -13.05
N ALA A 54 23.73 -5.96 -13.91
CA ALA A 54 22.51 -6.46 -14.54
C ALA A 54 21.55 -7.06 -13.50
N THR A 55 22.08 -7.86 -12.57
CA THR A 55 21.29 -8.45 -11.46
C THR A 55 20.82 -7.37 -10.50
N TRP A 56 21.69 -6.41 -10.16
CA TRP A 56 21.30 -5.28 -9.32
C TRP A 56 20.23 -4.42 -9.99
N ALA A 57 20.36 -4.10 -11.27
CA ALA A 57 19.37 -3.35 -12.02
C ALA A 57 18.04 -4.11 -12.13
N SER A 58 18.07 -5.44 -12.27
CA SER A 58 16.88 -6.28 -12.24
C SER A 58 16.21 -6.26 -10.87
N LYS A 59 16.99 -6.42 -9.80
CA LYS A 59 16.51 -6.35 -8.41
C LYS A 59 15.96 -4.98 -8.06
N VAL A 60 16.65 -3.91 -8.48
CA VAL A 60 16.13 -2.55 -8.38
C VAL A 60 14.82 -2.48 -9.14
N ARG A 61 14.72 -2.87 -10.42
CA ARG A 61 13.45 -2.83 -11.16
C ARG A 61 12.32 -3.61 -10.49
N SER A 62 12.57 -4.81 -9.98
CA SER A 62 11.56 -5.62 -9.28
C SER A 62 11.15 -5.04 -7.92
N TRP A 63 12.04 -4.30 -7.25
CA TRP A 63 11.71 -3.57 -6.02
C TRP A 63 11.19 -2.14 -6.28
N SER A 64 11.44 -1.60 -7.47
CA SER A 64 11.32 -0.19 -7.83
C SER A 64 10.33 0.11 -8.92
N SER A 65 9.44 -0.81 -9.25
CA SER A 65 8.09 -0.49 -9.72
C SER A 65 7.30 0.17 -8.58
N MET A 66 7.78 1.34 -8.18
CA MET A 66 7.02 2.42 -7.61
C MET A 66 6.37 2.21 -6.23
N TRP A 67 6.44 1.07 -5.53
CA TRP A 67 5.65 0.89 -4.29
C TRP A 67 5.92 1.96 -3.20
N GLY A 68 7.17 2.15 -2.76
CA GLY A 68 7.49 3.17 -1.75
C GLY A 68 7.19 4.61 -2.22
N THR A 69 7.50 4.94 -3.47
CA THR A 69 7.14 6.25 -4.04
C THR A 69 5.62 6.41 -4.22
N ARG A 70 4.88 5.35 -4.57
CA ARG A 70 3.41 5.30 -4.67
C ARG A 70 2.80 5.53 -3.30
N LEU A 71 3.35 4.92 -2.25
CA LEU A 71 2.92 5.15 -0.87
C LEU A 71 3.11 6.62 -0.49
N LEU A 72 4.29 7.20 -0.73
CA LEU A 72 4.52 8.62 -0.48
C LEU A 72 3.61 9.54 -1.31
N LEU A 73 3.42 9.26 -2.59
CA LEU A 73 2.53 10.03 -3.45
C LEU A 73 1.06 9.86 -3.06
N LYS A 74 0.67 8.69 -2.55
CA LYS A 74 -0.66 8.44 -1.99
C LYS A 74 -0.86 9.22 -0.69
N ASP A 75 0.11 9.21 0.21
CA ASP A 75 0.08 9.95 1.48
C ASP A 75 -0.03 11.46 1.23
N THR A 76 0.58 11.95 0.15
CA THR A 76 0.51 13.35 -0.27
C THR A 76 -0.65 13.66 -1.22
N LEU A 77 -1.57 12.71 -1.44
CA LEU A 77 -2.71 12.81 -2.36
C LEU A 77 -2.34 13.16 -3.81
N MET A 78 -1.07 12.98 -4.20
CA MET A 78 -0.53 13.23 -5.54
C MET A 78 -0.65 12.02 -6.47
N HIS A 79 -0.93 10.83 -5.94
CA HIS A 79 -1.22 9.63 -6.71
C HIS A 79 -2.47 8.95 -6.15
N ASP A 80 -3.42 8.68 -7.03
CA ASP A 80 -4.53 7.77 -6.78
C ASP A 80 -4.15 6.36 -7.26
N PRO A 81 -3.77 5.41 -6.37
CA PRO A 81 -3.43 4.08 -6.81
C PRO A 81 -4.70 3.35 -7.25
N THR A 82 -4.76 2.98 -8.52
CA THR A 82 -5.75 2.04 -9.06
C THR A 82 -5.76 0.77 -8.20
N PRO A 83 -6.94 0.22 -7.83
CA PRO A 83 -7.02 -0.96 -6.99
C PRO A 83 -6.35 -2.18 -7.63
N VAL A 84 -5.81 -3.06 -6.78
CA VAL A 84 -5.12 -4.29 -7.20
C VAL A 84 -6.13 -5.42 -7.37
N ALA A 85 -6.12 -6.10 -8.51
CA ALA A 85 -7.11 -7.13 -8.85
C ALA A 85 -7.14 -8.26 -7.80
N TYR A 86 -5.98 -8.69 -7.29
CA TYR A 86 -5.90 -9.69 -6.22
C TYR A 86 -6.64 -9.30 -4.96
N SER A 87 -6.38 -8.10 -4.44
CA SER A 87 -6.99 -7.58 -3.22
C SER A 87 -8.50 -7.42 -3.32
N GLU A 88 -9.05 -7.39 -4.53
CA GLU A 88 -10.46 -7.16 -4.78
C GLU A 88 -11.23 -8.43 -5.18
N ARG A 89 -10.59 -9.30 -5.96
CA ARG A 89 -11.19 -10.53 -6.51
C ARG A 89 -10.89 -11.77 -5.66
N LYS A 90 -9.70 -11.86 -5.07
CA LYS A 90 -9.21 -13.06 -4.37
C LYS A 90 -9.18 -12.92 -2.86
N MET A 91 -9.43 -11.72 -2.33
CA MET A 91 -9.46 -11.49 -0.89
C MET A 91 -10.62 -12.28 -0.27
N MET A 92 -10.29 -13.07 0.75
CA MET A 92 -11.27 -13.87 1.51
C MET A 92 -11.59 -13.18 2.84
N PRO A 93 -12.80 -13.36 3.38
CA PRO A 93 -13.12 -12.87 4.72
C PRO A 93 -12.27 -13.59 5.78
N SER A 94 -11.95 -12.88 6.84
CA SER A 94 -11.41 -13.50 8.06
C SER A 94 -12.45 -14.48 8.63
N PRO A 95 -12.06 -15.70 9.05
CA PRO A 95 -12.97 -16.62 9.71
C PRO A 95 -13.63 -16.02 10.96
N LEU A 96 -12.88 -15.23 11.73
CA LEU A 96 -13.35 -14.66 13.01
C LEU A 96 -14.02 -13.29 12.84
N THR A 97 -13.54 -12.45 11.92
CA THR A 97 -14.00 -11.05 11.82
C THR A 97 -14.69 -10.70 10.51
N GLY A 98 -14.82 -11.66 9.60
CA GLY A 98 -15.43 -11.46 8.29
C GLY A 98 -14.68 -10.43 7.47
N TRP A 99 -15.42 -9.45 6.95
CA TRP A 99 -14.90 -8.37 6.10
C TRP A 99 -14.51 -7.11 6.87
N LYS A 100 -14.30 -7.19 8.20
CA LYS A 100 -14.05 -6.02 9.06
C LYS A 100 -12.93 -5.13 8.52
N ALA A 101 -11.72 -5.68 8.37
CA ALA A 101 -10.57 -4.94 7.89
C ALA A 101 -10.77 -4.41 6.45
N TYR A 102 -11.45 -5.18 5.60
CA TYR A 102 -11.76 -4.77 4.23
C TYR A 102 -12.69 -3.54 4.22
N ASN A 103 -13.72 -3.54 5.06
CA ASN A 103 -14.66 -2.42 5.20
C ASN A 103 -13.98 -1.19 5.80
N GLU A 104 -13.24 -1.35 6.91
CA GLU A 104 -12.52 -0.26 7.58
C GLU A 104 -11.53 0.44 6.64
N LEU A 105 -10.84 -0.32 5.78
CA LEU A 105 -9.96 0.24 4.77
C LEU A 105 -10.69 1.16 3.77
N ARG A 106 -11.96 0.89 3.46
CA ARG A 106 -12.76 1.74 2.54
C ARG A 106 -13.39 2.91 3.28
N GLU A 107 -13.82 2.73 4.52
CA GLU A 107 -14.37 3.83 5.33
C GLU A 107 -13.31 4.89 5.67
N THR A 108 -12.05 4.49 5.84
CA THR A 108 -10.93 5.39 6.10
C THR A 108 -10.29 5.95 4.82
N MET A 109 -10.72 5.48 3.65
CA MET A 109 -10.20 5.95 2.37
C MET A 109 -10.73 7.35 2.04
N ASN A 110 -9.93 8.14 1.31
CA ASN A 110 -10.41 9.40 0.72
C ASN A 110 -11.73 9.17 -0.06
N PRO A 111 -12.82 9.91 0.24
CA PRO A 111 -14.13 9.68 -0.37
C PRO A 111 -14.12 9.75 -1.90
N SER A 112 -13.43 10.73 -2.50
CA SER A 112 -13.34 10.86 -3.96
C SER A 112 -12.70 9.63 -4.61
N ARG A 113 -11.72 9.02 -3.94
CA ARG A 113 -11.10 7.76 -4.39
C ARG A 113 -12.02 6.57 -4.17
N ARG A 114 -12.62 6.46 -3.00
CA ARG A 114 -13.55 5.39 -2.65
C ARG A 114 -14.72 5.35 -3.64
N ASP A 115 -15.33 6.50 -3.88
CA ASP A 115 -16.52 6.62 -4.71
C ASP A 115 -16.17 6.51 -6.20
N LYS A 116 -14.89 6.61 -6.60
CA LYS A 116 -14.44 6.35 -7.97
C LYS A 116 -14.45 4.86 -8.32
N TYR A 117 -14.05 3.99 -7.38
CA TYR A 117 -13.84 2.56 -7.68
C TYR A 117 -14.79 1.61 -6.97
N TRP A 118 -15.43 2.02 -5.87
CA TRP A 118 -16.31 1.16 -5.08
C TRP A 118 -17.73 1.70 -5.00
N ILE A 119 -18.67 0.78 -4.79
CA ILE A 119 -20.06 1.04 -4.42
C ILE A 119 -20.33 0.38 -3.08
N ARG A 120 -21.17 1.03 -2.28
CA ARG A 120 -21.63 0.45 -1.02
C ARG A 120 -22.73 -0.56 -1.31
N THR A 121 -22.55 -1.80 -0.87
CA THR A 121 -23.55 -2.85 -1.03
C THR A 121 -24.72 -2.57 -0.11
N GLN A 122 -25.95 -2.68 -0.63
CA GLN A 122 -27.14 -2.63 0.20
C GLN A 122 -27.26 -3.94 0.97
N LEU A 123 -27.15 -3.86 2.30
CA LEU A 123 -27.32 -5.01 3.16
C LEU A 123 -28.80 -5.23 3.48
N HIS A 124 -29.29 -6.44 3.24
CA HIS A 124 -30.57 -6.90 3.73
C HIS A 124 -30.37 -7.60 5.08
N GLY A 125 -30.00 -6.84 6.12
CA GLY A 125 -29.72 -7.38 7.45
C GLY A 125 -28.70 -6.56 8.25
N PRO A 126 -28.25 -7.08 9.41
CA PRO A 126 -27.27 -6.38 10.23
C PRO A 126 -25.90 -6.34 9.53
N ALA A 127 -25.14 -5.27 9.79
CA ALA A 127 -23.78 -5.08 9.27
C ALA A 127 -22.76 -6.12 9.76
N TRP A 128 -23.09 -6.82 10.85
CA TRP A 128 -22.28 -7.85 11.47
C TRP A 128 -23.16 -8.81 12.27
N ILE A 129 -22.62 -10.00 12.55
CA ILE A 129 -23.21 -11.01 13.43
C ILE A 129 -22.19 -11.41 14.50
N LEU A 130 -22.65 -11.98 15.62
CA LEU A 130 -21.74 -12.54 16.62
C LEU A 130 -21.34 -13.96 16.24
N VAL A 131 -20.05 -14.25 16.27
CA VAL A 131 -19.49 -15.59 16.06
C VAL A 131 -18.64 -15.94 17.27
N LYS A 132 -18.72 -17.19 17.73
CA LYS A 132 -17.88 -17.69 18.83
C LYS A 132 -16.73 -18.49 18.24
N ASP A 133 -15.53 -18.23 18.72
CA ASP A 133 -14.35 -19.05 18.45
C ASP A 133 -14.33 -20.29 19.37
N ASP A 134 -13.42 -21.22 19.12
CA ASP A 134 -13.28 -22.49 19.84
C ASP A 134 -13.03 -22.30 21.35
N ASP A 135 -12.41 -21.17 21.72
CA ASP A 135 -12.15 -20.74 23.11
C ASP A 135 -13.35 -20.03 23.77
N ARG A 136 -14.49 -19.94 23.07
CA ARG A 136 -15.72 -19.20 23.43
C ARG A 136 -15.58 -17.67 23.44
N THR A 137 -14.48 -17.13 22.92
CA THR A 137 -14.36 -15.69 22.67
C THR A 137 -15.40 -15.29 21.62
N VAL A 138 -16.11 -14.20 21.89
CA VAL A 138 -17.15 -13.68 21.00
C VAL A 138 -16.54 -12.61 20.10
N HIS A 139 -16.64 -12.82 18.79
CA HIS A 139 -16.19 -11.90 17.75
C HIS A 139 -17.38 -11.28 17.01
N GLN A 140 -17.19 -10.05 16.54
CA GLN A 140 -18.08 -9.46 15.54
C GLN A 140 -17.58 -9.87 14.15
N TRP A 141 -18.39 -10.64 13.45
CA TRP A 141 -18.15 -11.05 12.07
C TRP A 141 -18.87 -10.11 11.13
N HIS A 142 -18.13 -9.32 10.35
CA HIS A 142 -18.70 -8.25 9.53
C HIS A 142 -19.07 -8.73 8.12
N MET A 143 -20.26 -8.36 7.66
CA MET A 143 -20.70 -8.56 6.27
C MET A 143 -19.91 -7.65 5.32
N ARG A 144 -19.73 -8.04 4.05
CA ARG A 144 -19.07 -7.20 3.05
C ARG A 144 -19.97 -6.00 2.72
N GLN A 145 -19.46 -4.78 2.90
CA GLN A 145 -20.23 -3.55 2.65
C GLN A 145 -19.79 -2.80 1.40
N TRP A 146 -18.67 -3.20 0.79
CA TRP A 146 -18.08 -2.51 -0.34
C TRP A 146 -17.76 -3.49 -1.45
N GLU A 147 -18.14 -3.12 -2.67
CA GLU A 147 -17.88 -3.87 -3.89
C GLU A 147 -17.22 -2.97 -4.93
N ILE A 148 -16.41 -3.57 -5.78
CA ILE A 148 -15.83 -2.87 -6.93
C ILE A 148 -16.92 -2.54 -7.93
N LYS A 149 -16.90 -1.30 -8.42
CA LYS A 149 -17.79 -0.84 -9.48
C LYS A 149 -17.61 -1.72 -10.73
N PRO A 150 -18.72 -2.16 -11.37
CA PRO A 150 -18.63 -2.80 -12.67
C PRO A 150 -17.82 -1.95 -13.66
N GLY A 151 -16.85 -2.57 -14.33
CA GLY A 151 -15.98 -1.89 -15.30
C GLY A 151 -14.87 -1.02 -14.69
N ALA A 152 -14.70 -0.98 -13.36
CA ALA A 152 -13.57 -0.32 -12.75
C ALA A 152 -12.24 -0.95 -13.23
N ARG A 153 -11.31 -0.11 -13.69
CA ARG A 153 -9.97 -0.56 -14.06
C ARG A 153 -9.24 -1.02 -12.81
N LEU A 154 -8.66 -2.23 -12.87
CA LEU A 154 -7.80 -2.80 -11.84
C LEU A 154 -6.38 -2.97 -12.40
N VAL A 155 -5.39 -3.01 -11.51
CA VAL A 155 -4.01 -3.38 -11.83
C VAL A 155 -3.87 -4.88 -11.57
N GLU A 156 -3.38 -5.64 -12.54
CA GLU A 156 -3.08 -7.07 -12.35
C GLU A 156 -1.76 -7.20 -11.58
N ASP A 157 -1.58 -8.27 -10.80
CA ASP A 157 -0.42 -8.41 -9.88
C ASP A 157 0.94 -8.36 -10.60
N ASP A 158 0.98 -8.74 -11.89
CA ASP A 158 2.19 -8.73 -12.71
C ASP A 158 2.70 -7.31 -13.02
N ASP A 159 1.89 -6.27 -12.75
CA ASP A 159 2.21 -4.85 -12.96
C ASP A 159 2.64 -4.10 -11.66
N ILE A 160 2.78 -4.81 -10.54
CA ILE A 160 3.14 -4.24 -9.22
C ILE A 160 4.59 -4.51 -8.87
#